data_AF-A0A7V9LPU6-F1
#
_entry.id   AF-A0A7V9LPU6-F1
#
_cell.length_a   1.000
_cell.length_b   1.000
_cell.length_c   1.000
_cell.angle_alpha   90.00
_cell.angle_beta   90.00
_cell.angle_gamma   90.00
#
_symmetry.space_group_name_H-M   'P 1'
#
loop_
_entity.id
_entity.type
_entity.pdbx_description
1 polymer ?
#
loop_
_entity_poly.entity_id
_entity_poly.type
_entity_poly.pdbx_seq_one_letter_code
_entity_poly.pdbx_strand_id
1 'polypeptide(L)'
;MGEISNDLSTLMRQELQLAKAELTVEAKKAGPAAGMLAGAGYAGHLLVLFVSLAVWGFLSGPMGWGWSAVVVAAFWAVVAAVLAAQGRSKLRQVNPKPEKTVETIQEIPAALKGQAGSHR
;
A
#
# COMPACT_ATOMS: atom_id res chain seq x y z
N MET A 1 20.11 -43.12 -7.78
CA MET A 1 20.30 -41.82 -7.09
C MET A 1 19.85 -40.63 -7.96
N GLY A 2 20.01 -40.63 -9.28
CA GLY A 2 19.58 -39.50 -10.14
C GLY A 2 18.06 -39.36 -10.36
N GLU A 3 17.29 -40.46 -10.29
CA GLU A 3 15.83 -40.45 -10.57
C GLU A 3 15.04 -39.70 -9.49
N ILE A 4 15.32 -39.95 -8.21
CA ILE A 4 14.66 -39.25 -7.07
C ILE A 4 14.91 -37.74 -7.11
N SER A 5 16.12 -37.30 -7.50
CA SER A 5 16.43 -35.88 -7.65
C SER A 5 15.67 -35.23 -8.81
N ASN A 6 15.37 -35.97 -9.87
CA ASN A 6 14.59 -35.49 -11.01
C ASN A 6 13.09 -35.42 -10.69
N ASP A 7 12.57 -36.36 -9.90
CA ASP A 7 11.17 -36.38 -9.48
C ASP A 7 10.85 -35.21 -8.52
N LEU A 8 11.75 -34.92 -7.58
CA LEU A 8 11.63 -33.74 -6.70
C LEU A 8 11.67 -32.42 -7.50
N SER A 9 12.58 -32.32 -8.47
CA SER A 9 12.66 -31.15 -9.36
C SER A 9 11.38 -30.96 -10.17
N THR A 10 10.77 -32.06 -10.59
CA THR A 10 9.50 -32.07 -11.34
C THR A 10 8.32 -31.63 -10.47
N LEU A 11 8.20 -32.15 -9.24
CA LEU A 11 7.20 -31.73 -8.26
C LEU A 11 7.34 -30.25 -7.89
N MET A 12 8.56 -29.79 -7.58
CA MET A 12 8.81 -28.39 -7.25
C MET A 12 8.40 -27.45 -8.39
N ARG A 13 8.67 -27.84 -9.64
CA ARG A 13 8.23 -27.09 -10.82
C ARG A 13 6.70 -27.11 -10.98
N GLN A 14 6.04 -28.22 -10.65
CA GLN A 14 4.58 -28.33 -10.70
C GLN A 14 3.91 -27.47 -9.62
N GLU A 15 4.40 -27.48 -8.38
CA GLU A 15 3.89 -26.62 -7.31
C GLU A 15 4.07 -25.14 -7.67
N LEU A 16 5.22 -24.76 -8.22
CA LEU A 16 5.43 -23.40 -8.72
C LEU A 16 4.48 -23.04 -9.86
N GLN A 17 4.19 -23.97 -10.77
CA GLN A 17 3.22 -23.74 -11.84
C GLN A 17 1.79 -23.62 -11.30
N LEU A 18 1.43 -24.43 -10.31
CA LEU A 18 0.13 -24.39 -9.65
C LEU A 18 -0.05 -23.08 -8.87
N ALA A 19 0.91 -22.71 -8.02
CA ALA A 19 0.92 -21.46 -7.28
C ALA A 19 0.86 -20.26 -8.24
N LYS A 20 1.60 -20.32 -9.36
CA LYS A 20 1.52 -19.28 -10.39
C LYS A 20 0.14 -19.23 -11.04
N ALA A 21 -0.49 -20.38 -11.33
CA ALA A 21 -1.84 -20.43 -11.89
C ALA A 21 -2.88 -19.84 -10.92
N GLU A 22 -2.80 -20.22 -9.65
CA GLU A 22 -3.69 -19.72 -8.60
C GLU A 22 -3.51 -18.21 -8.37
N LEU A 23 -2.27 -17.74 -8.22
CA LEU A 23 -1.96 -16.31 -8.16
C LEU A 23 -2.45 -15.55 -9.40
N THR A 24 -2.38 -16.16 -10.58
CA THR A 24 -2.88 -15.53 -11.81
C THR A 24 -4.41 -15.42 -11.80
N VAL A 25 -5.12 -16.43 -11.29
CA VAL A 25 -6.58 -16.41 -11.15
C VAL A 25 -7.00 -15.38 -10.11
N GLU A 26 -6.34 -15.36 -8.95
CA GLU A 26 -6.51 -14.36 -7.89
C GLU A 26 -6.27 -12.94 -8.43
N ALA A 27 -5.15 -12.72 -9.13
CA ALA A 27 -4.81 -11.43 -9.71
C ALA A 27 -5.82 -10.97 -10.77
N LYS A 28 -6.36 -11.88 -11.58
CA LYS A 28 -7.41 -11.54 -12.56
C LYS A 28 -8.73 -11.15 -11.89
N LYS A 29 -9.05 -11.70 -10.72
CA LYS A 29 -10.24 -11.32 -9.94
C LYS A 29 -10.01 -9.98 -9.22
N ALA A 30 -8.84 -9.77 -8.63
CA ALA A 30 -8.52 -8.57 -7.87
C ALA A 30 -8.14 -7.36 -8.76
N GLY A 31 -7.59 -7.61 -9.95
CA GLY A 31 -7.09 -6.59 -10.88
C GLY A 31 -8.13 -5.53 -11.27
N PRO A 32 -9.34 -5.93 -11.71
CA PRO A 32 -10.41 -4.98 -12.01
C PRO A 32 -10.83 -4.14 -10.80
N ALA A 33 -10.93 -4.75 -9.60
CA ALA A 33 -11.31 -4.03 -8.38
C ALA A 33 -10.23 -3.01 -7.98
N ALA A 34 -8.95 -3.41 -8.02
CA ALA A 34 -7.83 -2.49 -7.79
C ALA A 34 -7.79 -1.36 -8.82
N GLY A 35 -8.04 -1.67 -10.10
CA GLY A 35 -8.15 -0.69 -11.18
C GLY A 35 -9.31 0.29 -10.99
N MET A 36 -10.48 -0.20 -10.58
CA MET A 36 -11.64 0.64 -10.25
C MET A 36 -11.37 1.56 -9.06
N LEU A 37 -10.72 1.06 -8.00
CA LEU A 37 -10.35 1.88 -6.84
C LEU A 37 -9.32 2.96 -7.21
N ALA A 38 -8.31 2.61 -8.01
CA ALA A 38 -7.35 3.60 -8.52
C ALA A 38 -8.06 4.65 -9.39
N GLY A 39 -8.94 4.21 -10.29
CA GLY A 39 -9.76 5.08 -11.14
C GLY A 39 -10.69 5.99 -10.33
N ALA A 40 -11.35 5.46 -9.30
CA ALA A 40 -12.20 6.23 -8.39
C ALA A 40 -11.41 7.27 -7.60
N GLY A 41 -10.19 6.94 -7.14
CA GLY A 41 -9.29 7.89 -6.51
C GLY A 41 -8.92 9.05 -7.43
N TYR A 42 -8.55 8.74 -8.69
CA TYR A 42 -8.22 9.76 -9.68
C TYR A 42 -9.44 10.61 -10.08
N ALA A 43 -10.59 9.97 -10.35
CA ALA A 43 -11.83 10.67 -10.67
C ALA A 43 -12.30 11.56 -9.51
N GLY A 44 -12.20 11.08 -8.27
CA GLY A 44 -12.47 11.86 -7.07
C GLY A 44 -11.54 13.08 -6.94
N HIS A 45 -10.25 12.92 -7.23
CA HIS A 45 -9.30 14.04 -7.26
C HIS A 45 -9.69 15.10 -8.30
N LEU A 46 -10.04 14.68 -9.52
CA LEU A 46 -10.50 15.60 -10.56
C LEU A 46 -11.82 16.29 -10.19
N LEU A 47 -12.77 15.57 -9.60
CA LEU A 47 -14.04 16.14 -9.13
C LEU A 47 -13.78 17.27 -8.14
N VAL A 48 -12.93 17.03 -7.14
CA VAL A 48 -12.53 18.01 -6.14
C VAL A 48 -11.87 19.25 -6.78
N LEU A 49 -11.00 19.04 -7.77
CA LEU A 49 -10.36 20.12 -8.53
C LEU A 49 -11.41 20.97 -9.29
N PHE A 50 -12.29 20.34 -10.05
CA PHE A 50 -13.30 21.06 -10.84
C PHE A 50 -14.32 21.76 -9.96
N VAL A 51 -14.74 21.17 -8.83
CA VAL A 51 -15.59 21.85 -7.85
C VAL A 51 -14.88 23.08 -7.28
N SER A 52 -13.58 22.98 -6.98
CA SER A 52 -12.81 24.14 -6.49
C SER A 52 -12.75 25.27 -7.52
N LEU A 53 -12.55 24.95 -8.80
CA LEU A 53 -12.56 25.94 -9.88
C LEU A 53 -13.96 26.54 -10.10
N ALA A 54 -15.01 25.73 -10.02
CA ALA A 54 -16.38 26.20 -10.12
C ALA A 54 -16.73 27.16 -8.98
N VAL A 55 -16.34 26.83 -7.74
CA VAL A 55 -16.51 27.71 -6.57
C VAL A 55 -15.73 29.01 -6.76
N TRP A 56 -14.47 28.94 -7.20
CA TRP A 56 -13.68 30.16 -7.49
C TRP A 56 -14.39 31.03 -8.54
N GLY A 57 -14.79 30.45 -9.68
CA GLY A 57 -15.49 31.16 -10.73
C GLY A 57 -16.81 31.77 -10.25
N PHE A 58 -17.58 31.04 -9.44
CA PHE A 58 -18.83 31.53 -8.85
C PHE A 58 -18.60 32.72 -7.91
N LEU A 59 -17.59 32.64 -7.04
CA LEU A 59 -17.25 33.72 -6.12
C LEU A 59 -16.68 34.95 -6.86
N SER A 60 -16.11 34.76 -8.05
CA SER A 60 -15.47 35.85 -8.80
C SER A 60 -16.42 36.98 -9.18
N GLY A 61 -17.72 36.70 -9.32
CA GLY A 61 -18.75 37.72 -9.59
C GLY A 61 -18.86 38.76 -8.45
N PRO A 62 -19.24 38.38 -7.23
CA PRO A 62 -19.47 39.32 -6.14
C PRO A 62 -18.22 39.98 -5.54
N MET A 63 -17.05 39.31 -5.52
CA MET A 63 -15.85 39.81 -4.82
C MET A 63 -14.60 39.94 -5.70
N GLY A 64 -14.70 39.62 -6.99
CA GLY A 64 -13.58 39.61 -7.92
C GLY A 64 -12.69 38.36 -7.81
N TRP A 65 -11.91 38.11 -8.86
CA TRP A 65 -11.09 36.91 -9.00
C TRP A 65 -10.04 36.75 -7.91
N GLY A 66 -9.42 37.85 -7.46
CA GLY A 66 -8.36 37.82 -6.44
C GLY A 66 -8.86 37.36 -5.07
N TRP A 67 -9.92 37.98 -4.54
CA TRP A 67 -10.48 37.61 -3.24
C TRP A 67 -11.10 36.22 -3.24
N SER A 68 -11.69 35.81 -4.37
CA SER A 68 -12.23 34.46 -4.54
C SER A 68 -11.13 33.39 -4.43
N ALA A 69 -9.94 33.67 -5.00
CA ALA A 69 -8.78 32.79 -4.87
C ALA A 69 -8.34 32.63 -3.42
N VAL A 70 -8.32 33.73 -2.66
CA VAL A 70 -7.96 33.75 -1.23
C VAL A 70 -8.93 32.90 -0.42
N VAL A 71 -10.24 33.00 -0.67
CA VAL A 71 -11.25 32.20 0.03
C VAL A 71 -11.07 30.71 -0.25
N VAL A 72 -10.89 30.33 -1.52
CA VAL A 72 -10.69 28.92 -1.90
C VAL A 72 -9.37 28.38 -1.34
N ALA A 73 -8.31 29.20 -1.32
CA ALA A 73 -7.03 28.85 -0.71
C ALA A 73 -7.15 28.66 0.81
N ALA A 74 -7.90 29.53 1.50
CA ALA A 74 -8.15 29.42 2.93
C ALA A 74 -8.94 28.14 3.26
N PHE A 75 -9.95 27.80 2.47
CA PHE A 75 -10.68 26.54 2.59
C PHE A 75 -9.72 25.33 2.49
N TRP A 76 -8.86 25.29 1.47
CA TRP A 76 -7.89 24.22 1.31
C TRP A 76 -6.83 24.16 2.41
N ALA A 77 -6.42 25.31 2.94
CA ALA A 77 -5.50 25.36 4.08
C ALA A 77 -6.11 24.69 5.33
N VAL A 78 -7.40 24.92 5.60
CA VAL A 78 -8.11 24.27 6.71
C VAL A 78 -8.22 22.77 6.48
N VAL A 79 -8.63 22.33 5.29
CA VAL A 79 -8.72 20.90 4.94
C VAL A 79 -7.36 20.21 5.10
N ALA A 80 -6.29 20.82 4.59
CA ALA A 80 -4.93 20.28 4.71
C ALA A 80 -4.48 20.18 6.17
N ALA A 81 -4.73 21.21 6.99
CA ALA A 81 -4.39 21.20 8.40
C ALA A 81 -5.10 20.05 9.15
N VAL A 82 -6.40 19.84 8.89
CA VAL A 82 -7.18 18.75 9.50
C VAL A 82 -6.66 17.38 9.06
N LEU A 83 -6.40 17.18 7.76
CA LEU A 83 -5.86 15.91 7.25
C LEU A 83 -4.47 15.62 7.81
N ALA A 84 -3.58 16.62 7.88
CA ALA A 84 -2.25 16.48 8.45
C ALA A 84 -2.32 16.13 9.94
N ALA A 85 -3.21 16.77 10.71
CA ALA A 85 -3.41 16.48 12.13
C ALA A 85 -3.91 15.04 12.34
N GLN A 86 -4.91 14.61 11.59
CA GLN A 86 -5.45 13.25 11.67
C GLN A 86 -4.43 12.19 11.23
N GLY A 87 -3.74 12.42 10.11
CA GLY A 87 -2.69 11.53 9.62
C GLY A 87 -1.57 11.37 10.63
N ARG A 88 -1.11 12.48 11.23
CA ARG A 88 -0.09 12.46 12.28
C ARG A 88 -0.57 11.74 13.54
N SER A 89 -1.83 11.90 13.93
CA SER A 89 -2.41 11.17 15.06
C SER A 89 -2.45 9.66 14.81
N LYS A 90 -2.91 9.24 13.63
CA LYS A 90 -2.96 7.82 13.24
C LYS A 90 -1.57 7.21 13.15
N LEU A 91 -0.60 7.89 12.54
CA LEU A 91 0.78 7.42 12.45
C LEU A 91 1.44 7.24 13.83
N ARG A 92 1.11 8.08 14.81
CA ARG A 92 1.59 7.95 16.19
C ARG A 92 1.03 6.73 16.93
N GLN A 93 -0.12 6.22 16.49
CA GLN A 93 -0.75 5.03 17.06
C GLN A 93 -0.26 3.73 16.41
N VAL A 94 0.39 3.81 15.25
CA VAL A 94 1.01 2.65 14.61
C VAL A 94 2.33 2.38 15.33
N ASN A 95 2.41 1.25 16.05
CA ASN A 95 3.65 0.77 16.64
C ASN A 95 4.43 0.02 15.55
N PRO A 96 5.55 0.56 15.02
CA PRO A 96 6.26 -0.07 13.90
C PRO A 96 7.05 -1.32 14.31
N LYS A 97 7.12 -1.63 15.60
CA LYS A 97 7.75 -2.85 16.11
C LYS A 97 6.71 -3.98 16.07
N PRO A 98 6.89 -5.02 15.25
CA PRO A 98 6.10 -6.23 15.39
C PRO A 98 6.51 -6.90 16.71
N GLU A 99 5.78 -6.61 17.79
CA GLU A 99 6.06 -7.15 19.13
C GLU A 99 6.15 -8.68 19.13
N LYS A 100 5.39 -9.32 18.23
CA LYS A 100 5.36 -10.78 18.04
C LYS A 100 6.55 -11.37 17.26
N THR A 101 7.27 -10.58 16.46
CA THR A 101 8.36 -11.10 15.59
C THR A 101 9.74 -10.95 16.24
N VAL A 102 9.90 -10.01 17.17
CA VAL A 102 11.19 -9.79 17.84
C VAL A 102 11.48 -10.90 18.86
N GLU A 103 10.46 -11.48 19.50
CA GLU A 103 10.65 -12.64 20.40
C GLU A 103 11.08 -13.90 19.63
N THR A 104 10.50 -14.17 18.45
CA THR A 104 10.80 -15.39 17.68
C THR A 104 12.21 -15.38 17.07
N ILE A 105 12.79 -14.21 16.74
CA ILE A 105 14.16 -14.13 16.21
C ILE A 105 15.22 -14.28 17.32
N GLN A 106 14.88 -13.99 18.58
CA GLN A 106 15.78 -14.21 19.71
C GLN A 106 15.86 -15.68 20.15
N GLU A 107 14.90 -16.51 19.74
CA GLU A 107 14.87 -17.97 19.97
C GLU A 107 15.39 -18.79 18.78
N ILE A 108 16.32 -18.28 17.97
CA ILE A 108 17.08 -19.17 17.07
C ILE A 108 18.10 -19.92 17.93
N PRO A 109 17.90 -21.22 18.23
CA PRO A 109 18.79 -21.96 19.12
C PRO A 109 20.19 -22.05 18.50
N ALA A 110 21.21 -21.98 19.37
CA ALA A 110 22.62 -22.13 19.00
C ALA A 110 22.95 -23.43 18.24
N ALA A 111 22.01 -24.38 18.19
CA ALA A 111 22.06 -25.60 17.39
C ALA A 111 22.31 -25.35 15.89
N LEU A 112 21.82 -24.25 15.32
CA LEU A 112 22.06 -23.91 13.90
C LEU A 112 23.43 -23.26 13.64
N LYS A 113 24.16 -22.86 14.69
CA LYS A 113 25.49 -22.26 14.58
C LYS A 113 26.63 -23.29 14.73
N GLY A 114 26.31 -24.56 15.04
CA GLY A 114 27.29 -25.58 15.47
C GLY A 114 27.60 -26.72 14.49
N GLN A 115 26.91 -26.86 13.35
CA GLN A 115 27.11 -28.01 12.43
C GLN A 115 28.03 -27.73 11.21
N ALA A 116 28.69 -26.58 11.13
CA ALA A 116 29.63 -26.27 10.04
C ALA A 116 31.10 -26.65 10.35
N GLY A 117 31.38 -27.48 11.35
CA GLY A 117 32.75 -27.75 11.76
C GLY A 117 32.95 -28.96 12.66
N SER A 118 32.48 -30.15 12.26
CA SER A 118 32.96 -31.40 12.87
C SER A 118 32.73 -32.60 11.94
N HIS A 119 33.66 -32.76 11.00
CA HIS A 119 34.00 -34.06 10.44
C HIS A 119 35.53 -34.13 10.37
N ARG A 120 36.12 -34.67 11.43
CA ARG A 120 37.38 -35.44 11.36
C ARG A 120 37.02 -36.89 11.54
#